data_AF-A0A6B1HTF0-F1
#
_entry.id   AF-A0A6B1HTF0-F1
#
_cell.length_a   1.000
_cell.length_b   1.000
_cell.length_c   1.000
_cell.angle_alpha   90.00
_cell.angle_beta   90.00
_cell.angle_gamma   90.00
#
_symmetry.space_group_name_H-M   'P 1'
#
loop_
_entity.id
_entity.type
_entity.pdbx_description
1 polymer ?
#
loop_
_entity_poly.entity_id
_entity_poly.type
_entity_poly.pdbx_seq_one_letter_code
_entity_poly.pdbx_strand_id
1 'polypeptide(L)'
;MAWRVAALALWGLIACGSKDPVRELIRDLDRYPEYSLIVDDTRIEGSFFPDYALRFQVLTAAGQRVAGRDTIVYEERRTDWMEVREETFYRYEKYVGMVVASKSLDGRRTGTSQAHPPGYQYVGNPQYGFWGGGGFWQFYGQYALMRDLMGGWGVGRGDWEDYRRNRERGRPYYGPTKGGRPTFGSRGSQTQKTRPQFYQRQQSRRQAFSGQVKNRMGRTTSGWGRGSSRFGK
;
A
#
# COMPACT_ATOMS: atom_id res chain seq x y z
N MET A 1 20.32 8.64 40.60
CA MET A 1 20.39 9.48 39.38
C MET A 1 19.13 9.18 38.56
N ALA A 2 18.13 10.04 38.66
CA ALA A 2 16.80 9.82 38.09
C ALA A 2 16.80 10.14 36.58
N TRP A 3 16.40 9.19 35.73
CA TRP A 3 16.20 9.43 34.31
C TRP A 3 14.75 9.14 33.93
N ARG A 4 14.20 10.13 33.24
CA ARG A 4 12.78 10.39 33.02
C ARG A 4 12.17 9.38 32.05
N VAL A 5 11.02 8.82 32.43
CA VAL A 5 10.08 8.16 31.52
C VAL A 5 9.55 9.24 30.58
N ALA A 6 9.94 9.20 29.31
CA ALA A 6 9.38 10.09 28.29
C ALA A 6 8.02 9.52 27.87
N ALA A 7 6.98 10.17 28.37
CA ALA A 7 5.59 9.86 28.13
C ALA A 7 5.14 10.10 26.68
N LEU A 8 4.17 9.28 26.27
CA LEU A 8 3.23 9.40 25.17
C LEU A 8 3.10 10.80 24.55
N ALA A 9 3.50 10.93 23.29
CA ALA A 9 3.05 12.04 22.45
C ALA A 9 1.69 11.65 21.84
N LEU A 10 0.62 12.18 22.43
CA LEU A 10 -0.68 12.38 21.78
C LEU A 10 -0.44 13.22 20.53
N TRP A 11 -0.80 12.73 19.34
CA TRP A 11 -0.86 13.57 18.14
C TRP A 11 -2.30 13.96 17.91
N GLY A 12 -2.58 15.21 18.26
CA GLY A 12 -3.87 15.86 18.06
C GLY A 12 -4.21 16.00 16.58
N LEU A 13 -5.52 16.03 16.35
CA LEU A 13 -6.20 16.29 15.09
C LEU A 13 -5.61 17.52 14.38
N ILE A 14 -4.83 17.28 13.33
CA ILE A 14 -4.56 18.29 12.29
C ILE A 14 -5.41 17.90 11.09
N ALA A 15 -6.71 18.18 11.21
CA ALA A 15 -7.60 18.29 10.06
C ALA A 15 -7.54 19.74 9.57
N CYS A 16 -6.71 20.01 8.56
CA CYS A 16 -6.86 21.21 7.74
C CYS A 16 -6.29 20.99 6.33
N GLY A 17 -7.19 20.65 5.40
CA GLY A 17 -7.25 21.09 4.01
C GLY A 17 -5.97 21.16 3.18
N SER A 18 -5.94 20.33 2.12
CA SER A 18 -5.23 20.53 0.84
C SER A 18 -3.78 20.05 0.69
N LYS A 19 -3.14 19.45 1.68
CA LYS A 19 -1.76 18.93 1.54
C LYS A 19 -1.72 17.42 1.33
N ASP A 20 -0.73 16.96 0.57
CA ASP A 20 -0.49 15.53 0.33
C ASP A 20 -0.03 14.89 1.65
N PRO A 21 -0.83 14.00 2.27
CA PRO A 21 -0.54 13.47 3.61
C PRO A 21 0.77 12.67 3.65
N VAL A 22 1.17 12.06 2.53
CA VAL A 22 2.45 11.34 2.44
C VAL A 22 3.62 12.31 2.62
N ARG A 23 3.53 13.53 2.10
CA ARG A 23 4.61 14.52 2.24
C ARG A 23 4.78 14.97 3.68
N GLU A 24 3.69 15.10 4.43
CA GLU A 24 3.70 15.47 5.84
C GLU A 24 4.27 14.32 6.67
N LEU A 25 3.77 13.10 6.48
CA LEU A 25 4.28 11.92 7.16
C LEU A 25 5.77 11.69 6.88
N ILE A 26 6.25 11.89 5.65
CA ILE A 26 7.70 11.78 5.34
C ILE A 26 8.53 12.75 6.19
N ARG A 27 8.07 13.99 6.39
CA ARG A 27 8.80 14.99 7.19
C ARG A 27 8.92 14.52 8.65
N ASP A 28 7.83 14.01 9.21
CA ASP A 28 7.82 13.52 10.59
C ASP A 28 8.66 12.24 10.76
N LEU A 29 8.64 11.38 9.75
CA LEU A 29 9.38 10.12 9.74
C LEU A 29 10.88 10.31 9.49
N ASP A 30 11.33 11.47 9.02
CA ASP A 30 12.73 11.65 8.67
C ASP A 30 13.68 11.59 9.87
N ARG A 31 13.15 11.77 11.09
CA ARG A 31 13.90 11.58 12.34
C ARG A 31 14.38 10.15 12.58
N TYR A 32 13.71 9.15 11.98
CA TYR A 32 14.07 7.75 12.17
C TYR A 32 15.17 7.35 11.18
N PRO A 33 16.18 6.56 11.58
CA PRO A 33 17.20 6.06 10.65
C PRO A 33 16.62 5.24 9.50
N GLU A 34 15.51 4.54 9.75
CA GLU A 34 14.81 3.75 8.73
C GLU A 34 13.30 3.79 8.97
N TYR A 35 12.52 3.85 7.87
CA TYR A 35 11.07 3.77 7.91
C TYR A 35 10.47 3.17 6.63
N SER A 36 9.25 2.66 6.74
CA SER A 36 8.37 2.33 5.62
C SER A 36 6.99 2.92 5.88
N LEU A 37 6.47 3.67 4.91
CA LEU A 37 5.12 4.21 4.91
C LEU A 37 4.26 3.44 3.91
N ILE A 38 3.33 2.65 4.41
CA ILE A 38 2.48 1.73 3.64
C ILE A 38 1.07 2.30 3.58
N VAL A 39 0.45 2.31 2.40
CA VAL A 39 -0.99 2.62 2.28
C VAL A 39 -1.76 1.43 2.85
N ASP A 40 -2.34 1.61 4.04
CA ASP A 40 -2.99 0.52 4.76
C ASP A 40 -4.40 0.28 4.22
N ASP A 41 -5.19 1.34 4.13
CA ASP A 41 -6.58 1.26 3.71
C ASP A 41 -7.09 2.59 3.14
N THR A 42 -8.21 2.54 2.43
CA THR A 42 -8.93 3.70 1.93
C THR A 42 -10.42 3.62 2.25
N ARG A 43 -11.03 4.79 2.40
CA ARG A 43 -12.45 4.92 2.78
C ARG A 43 -13.10 6.07 2.01
N ILE A 44 -14.32 5.83 1.55
CA ILE A 44 -15.20 6.84 0.96
C ILE A 44 -16.46 6.84 1.82
N GLU A 45 -16.83 7.99 2.37
CA GLU A 45 -18.06 8.20 3.15
C GLU A 45 -18.93 9.26 2.47
N GLY A 46 -20.23 9.27 2.75
CA GLY A 46 -21.17 10.21 2.12
C GLY A 46 -21.75 9.73 0.78
N SER A 47 -23.05 9.96 0.59
CA SER A 47 -23.79 9.53 -0.61
C SER A 47 -23.92 10.63 -1.68
N PHE A 48 -23.93 11.90 -1.27
CA PHE A 48 -24.12 13.06 -2.16
C PHE A 48 -22.86 13.91 -2.31
N PHE A 49 -22.09 14.03 -1.23
CA PHE A 49 -20.79 14.69 -1.19
C PHE A 49 -19.81 13.69 -0.59
N PRO A 50 -19.04 12.95 -1.40
CA PRO A 50 -18.16 11.91 -0.89
C PRO A 50 -16.94 12.52 -0.20
N ASP A 51 -16.71 12.11 1.05
CA ASP A 51 -15.49 12.37 1.80
C ASP A 51 -14.50 11.23 1.56
N TYR A 52 -13.27 11.58 1.20
CA TYR A 52 -12.23 10.63 0.87
C TYR A 52 -11.19 10.60 1.99
N ALA A 53 -10.88 9.41 2.49
CA ALA A 53 -9.90 9.24 3.55
C ALA A 53 -8.89 8.14 3.24
N LEU A 54 -7.65 8.37 3.67
CA LEU A 54 -6.54 7.42 3.61
C LEU A 54 -6.13 7.03 5.03
N ARG A 55 -5.67 5.79 5.20
CA ARG A 55 -4.99 5.35 6.42
C ARG A 55 -3.66 4.72 6.04
N PHE A 56 -2.63 4.98 6.84
CA PHE A 56 -1.31 4.45 6.62
C PHE A 56 -0.87 3.53 7.76
N GLN A 57 -0.09 2.52 7.41
CA GLN A 57 0.68 1.70 8.34
C GLN A 57 2.13 2.16 8.22
N VAL A 58 2.74 2.42 9.37
CA VAL A 58 4.09 2.97 9.48
C VAL A 58 4.94 1.96 10.23
N LEU A 59 6.05 1.56 9.61
CA LEU A 59 7.13 0.85 10.28
C LEU A 59 8.29 1.82 10.48
N THR A 60 8.83 1.90 11.69
CA THR A 60 10.02 2.70 12.00
C THR A 60 11.06 1.87 12.72
N ALA A 61 12.32 2.14 12.43
CA ALA A 61 13.45 1.62 13.19
C ALA A 61 13.99 2.74 14.10
N ALA A 62 14.16 2.47 15.39
CA ALA A 62 14.78 3.39 16.34
C ALA A 62 15.96 2.72 17.05
N GLY A 63 17.02 3.50 17.27
CA GLY A 63 18.12 3.06 18.13
C GLY A 63 17.68 3.08 19.58
N GLN A 64 17.74 1.94 20.26
CA GLN A 64 17.42 1.81 21.67
C GLN A 64 18.55 1.07 22.39
N ARG A 65 18.97 1.60 23.54
CA ARG A 65 19.92 0.92 24.41
C ARG A 65 19.16 -0.05 25.31
N VAL A 66 19.30 -1.34 25.05
CA VAL A 66 18.66 -2.43 25.81
C VAL A 66 19.75 -3.22 26.52
N ALA A 67 19.68 -3.30 27.85
CA ALA A 67 20.66 -3.99 28.69
C ALA A 67 22.13 -3.58 28.40
N GLY A 68 22.38 -2.29 28.14
CA GLY A 68 23.72 -1.75 27.88
C GLY A 68 24.25 -1.99 26.46
N ARG A 69 23.45 -2.54 25.54
CA ARG A 69 23.80 -2.71 24.12
C ARG A 69 22.93 -1.81 23.25
N ASP A 70 23.53 -1.19 22.25
CA ASP A 70 22.79 -0.42 21.25
C ASP A 70 22.14 -1.39 20.28
N THR A 71 20.82 -1.33 20.19
CA THR A 71 19.99 -2.22 19.38
C THR A 71 19.04 -1.41 18.51
N ILE A 72 18.63 -1.98 17.38
CA ILE A 72 17.58 -1.39 16.55
C ILE A 72 16.27 -2.08 16.92
N VAL A 73 15.30 -1.29 17.34
CA VAL A 73 13.95 -1.75 17.65
C VAL A 73 13.02 -1.27 16.55
N TYR A 74 12.20 -2.19 16.06
CA TYR A 74 11.18 -1.90 15.06
C TYR A 74 9.83 -1.71 15.73
N GLU A 75 9.17 -0.62 15.38
CA GLU A 75 7.83 -0.30 15.85
C GLU A 75 6.89 -0.16 14.66
N GLU A 76 5.73 -0.80 14.78
CA GLU A 76 4.64 -0.70 13.82
C GLU A 76 3.49 0.10 14.45
N ARG A 77 2.96 1.06 13.69
CA ARG A 77 1.74 1.79 14.07
C ARG A 77 0.86 2.07 12.86
N ARG A 78 -0.42 2.33 13.11
CA ARG A 78 -1.34 2.88 12.10
C ARG A 78 -1.60 4.35 12.39
N THR A 79 -1.78 5.14 11.34
CA THR A 79 -2.28 6.51 11.48
C THR A 79 -3.79 6.48 11.75
N ASP A 80 -4.31 7.61 12.22
CA ASP A 80 -5.74 7.88 12.09
C ASP A 80 -6.13 8.02 10.61
N TRP A 81 -7.44 8.07 10.36
CA TRP A 81 -7.96 8.39 9.04
C TRP A 81 -7.65 9.84 8.70
N MET A 82 -7.00 10.04 7.56
CA MET A 82 -6.62 11.35 7.06
C MET A 82 -7.53 11.70 5.88
N GLU A 83 -8.35 12.73 6.05
CA GLU A 83 -9.19 13.26 4.98
C GLU A 83 -8.32 13.91 3.89
N VAL A 84 -8.65 13.61 2.64
CA VAL A 84 -7.90 14.06 1.47
C VAL A 84 -8.85 14.48 0.35
N ARG A 85 -8.30 15.19 -0.63
CA ARG A 85 -9.00 15.47 -1.89
C ARG A 85 -9.12 14.19 -2.72
N GLU A 86 -10.18 14.11 -3.53
CA GLU A 86 -10.46 12.99 -4.44
C GLU A 86 -9.25 12.60 -5.30
N GLU A 87 -8.54 13.58 -5.86
CA GLU A 87 -7.35 13.33 -6.69
C GLU A 87 -6.25 12.60 -5.91
N THR A 88 -6.00 13.04 -4.67
CA THR A 88 -5.03 12.42 -3.76
C THR A 88 -5.47 11.01 -3.38
N PHE A 89 -6.77 10.82 -3.12
CA PHE A 89 -7.34 9.51 -2.85
C PHE A 89 -7.07 8.53 -3.99
N TYR A 90 -7.46 8.84 -5.23
CA TYR A 90 -7.27 7.92 -6.35
C TYR A 90 -5.80 7.71 -6.72
N ARG A 91 -4.94 8.71 -6.46
CA ARG A 91 -3.49 8.57 -6.59
C ARG A 91 -2.94 7.48 -5.69
N TYR A 92 -3.36 7.42 -4.42
CA TYR A 92 -2.88 6.45 -3.44
C TYR A 92 -3.69 5.16 -3.41
N GLU A 93 -4.95 5.19 -3.84
CA GLU A 93 -5.84 4.03 -3.82
C GLU A 93 -5.25 2.86 -4.58
N LYS A 94 -4.50 3.07 -5.68
CA LYS A 94 -3.87 1.98 -6.44
C LYS A 94 -2.71 1.28 -5.72
N TYR A 95 -2.19 1.89 -4.67
CA TYR A 95 -1.05 1.44 -3.88
C TYR A 95 -1.45 0.82 -2.54
N VAL A 96 -2.73 0.48 -2.31
CA VAL A 96 -3.14 -0.19 -1.06
C VAL A 96 -2.36 -1.48 -0.88
N GLY A 97 -1.78 -1.65 0.30
CA GLY A 97 -0.85 -2.72 0.65
C GLY A 97 0.58 -2.51 0.16
N MET A 98 0.94 -1.34 -0.36
CA MET A 98 2.28 -1.02 -0.84
C MET A 98 2.93 0.11 -0.04
N VAL A 99 4.26 0.06 0.04
CA VAL A 99 5.12 1.14 0.51
C VAL A 99 5.10 2.25 -0.53
N VAL A 100 4.70 3.46 -0.14
CA VAL A 100 4.70 4.66 -0.98
C VAL A 100 5.81 5.64 -0.62
N ALA A 101 6.46 5.45 0.53
CA ALA A 101 7.70 6.12 0.86
C ALA A 101 8.52 5.27 1.84
N SER A 102 9.83 5.29 1.70
CA SER A 102 10.73 4.62 2.64
C SER A 102 12.08 5.30 2.73
N LYS A 103 12.77 5.00 3.82
CA LYS A 103 14.19 5.25 4.01
C LYS A 103 14.81 3.99 4.59
N SER A 104 15.84 3.44 3.96
CA SER A 104 16.61 2.31 4.50
C SER A 104 17.76 2.79 5.38
N LEU A 105 18.33 1.90 6.21
CA LEU A 105 19.46 2.21 7.11
C LEU A 105 20.69 2.82 6.42
N ASP A 106 20.91 2.51 5.14
CA ASP A 106 21.97 3.08 4.31
C ASP A 106 21.63 4.48 3.76
N GLY A 107 20.51 5.06 4.16
CA GLY A 107 20.03 6.38 3.75
C GLY A 107 19.30 6.41 2.41
N ARG A 108 19.17 5.30 1.69
CA ARG A 108 18.45 5.29 0.41
C ARG A 108 16.95 5.52 0.63
N ARG A 109 16.38 6.46 -0.12
CA ARG A 109 14.95 6.82 -0.03
C ARG A 109 14.17 6.31 -1.23
N THR A 110 12.87 6.10 -1.03
CA THR A 110 11.89 5.95 -2.11
C THR A 110 10.71 6.88 -1.85
N GLY A 111 10.04 7.28 -2.92
CA GLY A 111 8.77 8.03 -2.87
C GLY A 111 7.69 7.35 -3.71
N THR A 112 6.55 8.02 -3.86
CA THR A 112 5.34 7.44 -4.47
C THR A 112 5.56 6.89 -5.88
N SER A 113 6.46 7.50 -6.67
CA SER A 113 6.82 7.01 -8.02
C SER A 113 7.53 5.65 -8.00
N GLN A 114 8.20 5.31 -6.90
CA GLN A 114 8.93 4.06 -6.68
C GLN A 114 8.20 3.13 -5.71
N ALA A 115 6.87 3.27 -5.60
CA ALA A 115 6.08 2.46 -4.68
C ALA A 115 6.34 0.96 -4.89
N HIS A 116 6.47 0.20 -3.82
CA HIS A 116 6.89 -1.20 -3.86
C HIS A 116 6.22 -2.03 -2.77
N PRO A 117 6.26 -3.37 -2.84
CA PRO A 117 5.68 -4.17 -1.78
C PRO A 117 6.46 -3.98 -0.46
N PRO A 118 5.80 -4.10 0.71
CA PRO A 118 6.47 -4.15 1.99
C PRO A 118 7.56 -5.23 2.00
N GLY A 119 8.60 -5.06 2.80
CA GLY A 119 9.66 -6.06 2.94
C GLY A 119 10.76 -6.02 1.86
N TYR A 120 10.45 -5.66 0.62
CA TYR A 120 11.42 -5.70 -0.50
C TYR A 120 12.65 -4.82 -0.29
N GLN A 121 12.52 -3.71 0.44
CA GLN A 121 13.64 -2.82 0.74
C GLN A 121 14.74 -3.48 1.60
N TYR A 122 14.41 -4.56 2.32
CA TYR A 122 15.34 -5.31 3.17
C TYR A 122 15.96 -6.51 2.47
N VAL A 123 15.35 -6.96 1.37
CA VAL A 123 15.80 -8.14 0.63
C VAL A 123 17.13 -7.85 -0.05
N GLY A 124 18.06 -8.80 0.02
CA GLY A 124 19.39 -8.68 -0.56
C GLY A 124 20.41 -7.95 0.32
N ASN A 125 20.00 -7.37 1.45
CA ASN A 125 20.92 -6.83 2.44
C ASN A 125 21.25 -7.89 3.51
N PRO A 126 22.52 -8.32 3.63
CA PRO A 126 22.93 -9.40 4.55
C PRO A 126 22.71 -9.08 6.03
N GLN A 127 22.44 -7.82 6.41
CA GLN A 127 22.07 -7.47 7.79
C GLN A 127 20.71 -8.04 8.20
N TYR A 128 19.80 -8.25 7.24
CA TYR A 128 18.44 -8.69 7.52
C TYR A 128 18.21 -10.18 7.27
N GLY A 129 19.12 -10.84 6.57
CA GLY A 129 18.89 -12.19 6.13
C GLY A 129 19.89 -12.68 5.10
N PHE A 130 19.55 -13.79 4.44
CA PHE A 130 20.39 -14.43 3.45
C PHE A 130 19.53 -15.12 2.38
N TRP A 131 20.16 -15.49 1.26
CA TRP A 131 19.52 -16.32 0.24
C TRP A 131 19.62 -17.79 0.64
N GLY A 132 18.47 -18.44 0.87
CA GLY A 132 18.42 -19.86 1.22
C GLY A 132 18.60 -20.80 0.03
N GLY A 133 18.69 -22.11 0.33
CA GLY A 133 18.94 -23.19 -0.65
C GLY A 133 17.90 -23.38 -1.77
N GLY A 134 16.77 -22.65 -1.73
CA GLY A 134 15.76 -22.62 -2.79
C GLY A 134 15.73 -21.33 -3.62
N GLY A 135 16.70 -20.43 -3.45
CA GLY A 135 16.74 -19.14 -4.17
C GLY A 135 15.76 -18.09 -3.63
N PHE A 136 15.19 -18.32 -2.44
CA PHE A 136 14.33 -17.37 -1.74
C PHE A 136 15.09 -16.66 -0.62
N TRP A 137 14.73 -15.40 -0.39
CA TRP A 137 15.25 -14.63 0.73
C TRP A 137 14.68 -15.15 2.05
N GLN A 138 15.55 -15.31 3.04
CA GLN A 138 15.21 -15.70 4.39
C GLN A 138 15.64 -14.61 5.35
N PHE A 139 14.68 -14.06 6.08
CA PHE A 139 14.95 -13.12 7.16
C PHE A 139 15.52 -13.85 8.37
N TYR A 140 16.48 -13.22 9.06
CA TYR A 140 16.86 -13.72 10.39
C TYR A 140 15.67 -13.62 11.35
N GLY A 141 15.64 -14.49 12.36
CA GLY A 141 14.48 -14.63 13.26
C GLY A 141 14.05 -13.31 13.92
N GLN A 142 15.00 -12.43 14.28
CA GLN A 142 14.70 -11.12 14.86
C GLN A 142 13.95 -10.17 13.91
N TYR A 143 13.91 -10.48 12.61
CA TYR A 143 13.23 -9.74 11.56
C TYR A 143 11.97 -10.47 11.05
N ALA A 144 11.40 -11.37 11.86
CA ALA A 144 10.17 -12.09 11.51
C ALA A 144 9.02 -11.13 11.13
N LEU A 145 8.94 -9.94 11.74
CA LEU A 145 7.93 -8.94 11.40
C LEU A 145 8.00 -8.53 9.91
N MET A 146 9.19 -8.50 9.29
CA MET A 146 9.34 -8.14 7.88
C MET A 146 8.68 -9.17 6.98
N ARG A 147 8.71 -10.46 7.36
CA ARG A 147 7.97 -11.53 6.70
C ARG A 147 6.45 -11.34 6.86
N ASP A 148 6.02 -10.93 8.05
CA ASP A 148 4.60 -10.78 8.35
C ASP A 148 4.01 -9.55 7.63
N LEU A 149 4.78 -8.46 7.47
CA LEU A 149 4.42 -7.31 6.63
C LEU A 149 4.17 -7.68 5.16
N MET A 150 4.87 -8.71 4.67
CA MET A 150 4.67 -9.25 3.33
C MET A 150 3.48 -10.23 3.26
N GLY A 151 2.79 -10.49 4.38
CA GLY A 151 1.74 -11.51 4.47
C GLY A 151 2.25 -12.94 4.25
N GLY A 152 3.53 -13.19 4.57
CA GLY A 152 4.18 -14.47 4.32
C GLY A 152 4.62 -14.70 2.87
N TRP A 153 4.66 -13.67 2.03
CA TRP A 153 5.20 -13.80 0.67
C TRP A 153 6.71 -14.06 0.70
N GLY A 154 7.16 -15.07 -0.04
CA GLY A 154 8.58 -15.38 -0.22
C GLY A 154 9.14 -14.67 -1.46
N VAL A 155 10.18 -13.86 -1.27
CA VAL A 155 10.82 -13.13 -2.38
C VAL A 155 11.93 -13.99 -2.98
N GLY A 156 11.77 -14.37 -4.24
CA GLY A 156 12.80 -15.07 -5.01
C GLY A 156 13.84 -14.12 -5.61
N ARG A 157 15.01 -14.64 -6.00
CA ARG A 157 16.09 -13.82 -6.62
C ARG A 157 15.62 -13.02 -7.84
N GLY A 158 14.96 -13.66 -8.80
CA GLY A 158 14.48 -12.98 -10.01
C GLY A 158 13.47 -11.87 -9.71
N ASP A 159 12.55 -12.12 -8.78
CA ASP A 159 11.57 -11.14 -8.29
C ASP A 159 12.25 -9.92 -7.62
N TRP A 160 13.28 -10.17 -6.81
CA TRP A 160 14.07 -9.09 -6.23
C TRP A 160 14.87 -8.30 -7.28
N GLU A 161 15.43 -8.97 -8.29
CA GLU A 161 16.14 -8.29 -9.38
C GLU A 161 15.18 -7.41 -10.20
N ASP A 162 13.97 -7.89 -10.47
CA ASP A 162 12.92 -7.12 -11.13
C ASP A 162 12.55 -5.87 -10.33
N TYR A 163 12.36 -6.03 -9.00
CA TYR A 163 12.16 -4.91 -8.08
C TYR A 163 13.30 -3.89 -8.18
N ARG A 164 14.56 -4.35 -8.07
CA ARG A 164 15.74 -3.48 -8.11
C ARG A 164 15.80 -2.68 -9.41
N ARG A 165 15.57 -3.34 -10.57
CA ARG A 165 15.54 -2.66 -11.88
C ARG A 165 14.41 -1.65 -11.99
N ASN A 166 13.22 -1.95 -11.47
CA ASN A 166 12.10 -0.99 -11.47
C ASN A 166 12.40 0.22 -10.57
N ARG A 167 12.97 -0.03 -9.39
CA ARG A 167 13.41 1.03 -8.47
C ARG A 167 14.44 1.95 -9.12
N GLU A 168 15.48 1.39 -9.74
CA GLU A 168 16.51 2.16 -10.46
C GLU A 168 15.93 3.02 -11.59
N ARG A 169 14.86 2.54 -12.25
CA ARG A 169 14.13 3.27 -13.29
C ARG A 169 13.10 4.27 -12.75
N GLY A 170 12.99 4.43 -11.43
CA GLY A 170 12.00 5.32 -10.82
C GLY A 170 10.56 4.86 -10.98
N ARG A 171 10.32 3.54 -11.13
CA ARG A 171 9.00 2.97 -11.42
C ARG A 171 8.45 2.18 -10.22
N PRO A 172 7.12 2.14 -10.06
CA PRO A 172 6.52 1.31 -9.03
C PRO A 172 6.63 -0.17 -9.40
N TYR A 173 6.80 -1.02 -8.39
CA TYR A 173 6.88 -2.46 -8.54
C TYR A 173 5.73 -3.13 -7.78
N TYR A 174 4.94 -3.97 -8.46
CA TYR A 174 3.76 -4.62 -7.87
C TYR A 174 3.99 -6.11 -7.56
N GLY A 175 5.25 -6.56 -7.54
CA GLY A 175 5.58 -7.98 -7.48
C GLY A 175 5.37 -8.70 -8.81
N PRO A 176 5.65 -10.01 -8.85
CA PRO A 176 5.48 -10.82 -10.04
C PRO A 176 4.00 -10.90 -10.43
N THR A 177 3.75 -11.10 -11.72
CA THR A 177 2.40 -11.22 -12.25
C THR A 177 2.06 -12.68 -12.49
N LYS A 178 0.93 -13.16 -11.96
CA LYS A 178 0.41 -14.51 -12.21
C LYS A 178 -0.97 -14.42 -12.85
N GLY A 179 -1.14 -15.00 -14.04
CA GLY A 179 -2.41 -14.96 -14.78
C GLY A 179 -2.89 -13.53 -15.08
N GLY A 180 -1.96 -12.62 -15.41
CA GLY A 180 -2.27 -11.22 -15.70
C GLY A 180 -2.60 -10.35 -14.48
N ARG A 181 -2.51 -10.89 -13.25
CA ARG A 181 -2.76 -10.15 -12.01
C ARG A 181 -1.46 -9.91 -11.25
N PRO A 182 -1.19 -8.68 -10.76
CA PRO A 182 -0.03 -8.44 -9.91
C PRO A 182 -0.17 -9.19 -8.59
N THR A 183 0.93 -9.34 -7.87
CA THR A 183 0.92 -9.94 -6.53
C THR A 183 0.46 -8.91 -5.48
N PHE A 184 0.92 -7.66 -5.59
CA PHE A 184 0.66 -6.58 -4.63
C PHE A 184 -0.10 -5.41 -5.25
N GLY A 185 -0.37 -4.39 -4.42
CA GLY A 185 -1.21 -3.25 -4.78
C GLY A 185 -2.69 -3.61 -4.78
N SER A 186 -3.54 -2.68 -5.15
CA SER A 186 -4.99 -2.79 -4.86
C SER A 186 -5.72 -3.85 -5.67
N ARG A 187 -5.08 -4.37 -6.71
CA ARG A 187 -5.58 -5.49 -7.52
C ARG A 187 -4.81 -6.80 -7.26
N GLY A 188 -3.86 -6.76 -6.33
CA GLY A 188 -2.93 -7.83 -6.02
C GLY A 188 -3.59 -9.00 -5.28
N SER A 189 -3.19 -10.21 -5.64
CA SER A 189 -3.65 -11.44 -4.96
C SER A 189 -3.24 -11.47 -3.48
N GLN A 190 -2.04 -11.00 -3.16
CA GLN A 190 -1.52 -10.95 -1.79
C GLN A 190 -2.19 -9.83 -0.98
N THR A 191 -2.49 -8.70 -1.61
CA THR A 191 -3.30 -7.63 -0.99
C THR A 191 -4.70 -8.13 -0.68
N GLN A 192 -5.33 -8.90 -1.58
CA GLN A 192 -6.65 -9.51 -1.33
C GLN A 192 -6.63 -10.44 -0.10
N LYS A 193 -5.55 -11.21 0.09
CA LYS A 193 -5.37 -12.09 1.24
C LYS A 193 -5.16 -11.32 2.55
N THR A 194 -4.32 -10.29 2.53
CA THR A 194 -3.93 -9.53 3.74
C THR A 194 -4.92 -8.43 4.11
N ARG A 195 -5.73 -7.95 3.16
CA ARG A 195 -6.67 -6.83 3.31
C ARG A 195 -8.05 -7.17 2.73
N PRO A 196 -8.75 -8.18 3.27
CA PRO A 196 -10.03 -8.64 2.72
C PRO A 196 -11.12 -7.57 2.75
N GLN A 197 -11.18 -6.75 3.81
CA GLN A 197 -12.18 -5.70 3.99
C GLN A 197 -12.07 -4.61 2.90
N PHE A 198 -10.86 -4.14 2.62
CA PHE A 198 -10.59 -3.23 1.50
C PHE A 198 -11.06 -3.83 0.18
N TYR A 199 -10.68 -5.08 -0.09
CA TYR A 199 -11.00 -5.73 -1.36
C TYR A 199 -12.51 -5.90 -1.53
N GLN A 200 -13.24 -6.29 -0.48
CA GLN A 200 -14.69 -6.39 -0.50
C GLN A 200 -15.35 -5.06 -0.86
N ARG A 201 -14.93 -3.95 -0.24
CA ARG A 201 -15.44 -2.60 -0.57
C ARG A 201 -15.09 -2.18 -1.99
N GLN A 202 -13.89 -2.53 -2.46
CA GLN A 202 -13.50 -2.22 -3.83
C GLN A 202 -14.35 -2.99 -4.85
N GLN A 203 -14.65 -4.26 -4.58
CA GLN A 203 -15.51 -5.08 -5.45
C GLN A 203 -16.95 -4.56 -5.47
N SER A 204 -17.54 -4.24 -4.31
CA SER A 204 -18.90 -3.70 -4.24
C SER A 204 -19.02 -2.39 -5.02
N ARG A 205 -18.03 -1.50 -4.92
CA ARG A 205 -18.01 -0.24 -5.71
C ARG A 205 -17.94 -0.49 -7.22
N ARG A 206 -17.13 -1.46 -7.65
CA ARG A 206 -17.06 -1.83 -9.09
C ARG A 206 -18.38 -2.43 -9.58
N GLN A 207 -19.02 -3.26 -8.77
CA GLN A 207 -20.31 -3.86 -9.09
C GLN A 207 -21.39 -2.78 -9.20
N ALA A 208 -21.49 -1.88 -8.22
CA ALA A 208 -22.42 -0.73 -8.25
C ALA A 208 -22.24 0.11 -9.52
N PHE A 209 -21.00 0.45 -9.88
CA PHE A 209 -20.69 1.18 -11.10
C PHE A 209 -21.11 0.41 -12.37
N SER A 210 -20.77 -0.88 -12.46
CA SER A 210 -21.17 -1.70 -13.61
C SER A 210 -22.69 -1.86 -13.75
N GLY A 211 -23.42 -1.93 -12.64
CA GLY A 211 -24.88 -1.93 -12.61
C GLY A 211 -25.45 -0.61 -13.15
N GLN A 212 -24.89 0.53 -12.76
CA GLN A 212 -25.27 1.85 -13.28
C GLN A 212 -25.02 1.96 -14.79
N VAL A 213 -23.86 1.49 -15.28
CA VAL A 213 -23.54 1.50 -16.71
C VAL A 213 -24.49 0.59 -17.50
N LYS A 214 -24.75 -0.64 -17.04
CA LYS A 214 -25.70 -1.55 -17.67
C LYS A 214 -27.12 -0.96 -17.73
N ASN A 215 -27.57 -0.32 -16.65
CA ASN A 215 -28.88 0.33 -16.60
C ASN A 215 -28.99 1.56 -17.53
N ARG A 216 -27.87 2.25 -17.78
CA ARG A 216 -27.81 3.38 -18.73
C ARG A 216 -27.73 2.89 -20.18
N MET A 217 -27.01 1.79 -20.43
CA MET A 217 -26.80 1.23 -21.77
C MET A 217 -27.97 0.35 -22.26
N GLY A 218 -28.73 -0.25 -21.34
CA GLY A 218 -29.96 -1.01 -21.62
C GLY A 218 -31.17 -0.15 -22.02
N ARG A 219 -31.05 1.18 -22.00
CA ARG A 219 -32.10 2.12 -22.46
C ARG A 219 -31.89 2.63 -23.90
N THR A 220 -30.89 2.13 -24.62
CA THR A 220 -30.55 2.55 -26.01
C THR A 220 -30.72 1.45 -27.06
N THR A 221 -31.73 0.60 -26.93
CA THR A 221 -32.26 -0.19 -28.07
C THR A 221 -33.73 0.17 -28.29
N SER A 222 -33.97 1.36 -28.83
CA SER A 222 -35.26 1.73 -29.41
C SER A 222 -35.25 1.43 -30.91
N GLY A 223 -36.07 0.46 -31.30
CA GLY A 223 -36.92 0.52 -32.49
C GLY A 223 -36.26 0.67 -33.85
N TRP A 224 -35.98 -0.45 -34.52
CA TRP A 224 -36.19 -0.56 -35.97
C TRP A 224 -37.41 -1.45 -36.19
N GLY A 225 -38.52 -0.80 -36.55
CA GLY A 225 -39.81 -1.42 -36.78
C GLY A 225 -39.74 -2.46 -37.89
N ARG A 226 -40.21 -3.67 -37.60
CA ARG A 226 -40.64 -4.61 -38.63
C ARG A 226 -42.04 -4.22 -39.04
N GLY A 227 -42.12 -3.30 -40.00
CA GLY A 227 -43.35 -2.98 -40.71
C GLY A 227 -43.85 -4.22 -41.45
N SER A 228 -45.06 -4.63 -41.09
CA SER A 228 -45.87 -5.58 -41.82
C SER A 228 -46.22 -5.03 -43.20
N SER A 229 -45.88 -5.73 -44.28
CA SER A 229 -46.58 -5.60 -45.56
C SER A 229 -47.03 -6.98 -46.02
N ARG A 230 -48.28 -7.29 -45.69
CA ARG A 230 -49.12 -8.25 -46.41
C ARG A 230 -49.28 -7.72 -47.84
N PHE A 231 -48.88 -8.49 -48.84
CA PHE A 231 -49.37 -8.33 -50.21
C PHE A 231 -50.16 -9.58 -50.56
N GLY A 232 -51.47 -9.41 -50.70
CA GLY A 232 -52.40 -10.42 -51.18
C GLY A 232 -52.40 -10.48 -52.71
N LYS A 233 -52.90 -11.60 -53.22
CA LYS A 233 -53.12 -11.93 -54.63
C LYS A 233 -54.02 -10.93 -55.35
#